data_AF-A0A914EZ19-F1
#
_entry.id   AF-A0A914EZ19-F1
#
_cell.length_a   1.000
_cell.length_b   1.000
_cell.length_c   1.000
_cell.angle_alpha   90.00
_cell.angle_beta   90.00
_cell.angle_gamma   90.00
#
_symmetry.space_group_name_H-M   'P 1'
#
loop_
_entity.id
_entity.type
_entity.pdbx_description
1 polymer ?
#
loop_
_entity_poly.entity_id
_entity_poly.type
_entity_poly.pdbx_seq_one_letter_code
_entity_poly.pdbx_strand_id
1 'polypeptide(L)'
;MRGGGGGDIPVTTLPPVLACSTCSNIAVKTGSGNGVDEPITQTSSIGANGCRTVTATCTAATPGIEVNYFFSNDGADLGTASATTTITRNFVCNANRELVLTENGVSAVVDEVECISAGTPPVCTTCANIAVVTGTGSGDDEPIIQTPGTDANGCKTLTISCTTPKVGETITYLFTNDGNDLGTLTDTTTISRTLTCDENGDYLLTEGTDTLAVDSVECITATAPVCTTCANIAVVTGTGSGDDEPIIQTPGTDANNCKTLTISCTTTKVGETITYLFTNDGADLGSLTDTTTISRTLTCDENGDYLLTEGTTTLAVDSVECITA
;
A
#
# COMPACT_ATOMS: atom_id res chain seq x y z
N MET A 1 -26.38 70.87 60.29
CA MET A 1 -27.13 69.73 59.75
C MET A 1 -27.19 69.87 58.24
N ARG A 2 -26.84 68.79 57.52
CA ARG A 2 -27.24 68.39 56.16
C ARG A 2 -27.29 69.40 54.99
N GLY A 3 -26.66 68.95 53.90
CA GLY A 3 -26.87 69.37 52.52
C GLY A 3 -25.51 69.50 51.81
N GLY A 4 -24.97 68.53 51.06
CA GLY A 4 -25.64 67.55 50.21
C GLY A 4 -25.85 68.13 48.81
N GLY A 5 -24.77 68.24 48.03
CA GLY A 5 -24.80 68.66 46.63
C GLY A 5 -23.73 67.92 45.86
N GLY A 6 -24.07 66.73 45.36
CA GLY A 6 -23.25 66.01 44.39
C GLY A 6 -23.30 66.77 43.07
N GLY A 7 -22.16 67.32 42.66
CA GLY A 7 -21.95 67.80 41.31
C GLY A 7 -21.58 66.61 40.44
N ASP A 8 -22.44 66.31 39.48
CA ASP A 8 -22.24 65.26 38.49
C ASP A 8 -20.89 65.43 37.78
N ILE A 9 -20.17 64.32 37.64
CA ILE A 9 -18.97 64.23 36.80
C ILE A 9 -19.45 64.38 35.35
N PRO A 10 -18.89 65.31 34.56
CA PRO A 10 -19.20 65.39 33.14
C PRO A 10 -18.82 64.06 32.49
N VAL A 11 -19.83 63.35 31.99
CA VAL A 11 -19.66 62.19 31.11
C VAL A 11 -18.97 62.70 29.86
N THR A 12 -17.68 62.39 29.72
CA THR A 12 -16.98 62.54 28.45
C THR A 12 -17.67 61.61 27.46
N THR A 13 -18.45 62.19 26.55
CA THR A 13 -19.04 61.46 25.44
C THR A 13 -17.93 60.77 24.67
N LEU A 14 -17.98 59.43 24.62
CA LEU A 14 -17.21 58.64 23.68
C LEU A 14 -17.38 59.24 22.27
N PRO A 15 -16.31 59.31 21.46
CA PRO A 15 -16.41 59.77 20.08
C PRO A 15 -17.52 59.00 19.35
N PRO A 16 -18.21 59.64 18.38
CA PRO A 16 -19.36 59.05 17.72
C PRO A 16 -18.99 57.67 17.19
N VAL A 17 -19.76 56.67 17.61
CA VAL A 17 -19.79 55.36 16.97
C VAL A 17 -19.91 55.65 15.48
N LEU A 18 -18.85 55.36 14.71
CA LEU A 18 -18.87 55.49 13.27
C LEU A 18 -20.14 54.78 12.79
N ALA A 19 -21.06 55.51 12.16
CA ALA A 19 -22.37 55.00 11.81
C ALA A 19 -22.22 53.92 10.75
N CYS A 20 -22.02 52.68 11.17
CA CYS A 20 -21.98 51.55 10.27
C CYS A 20 -23.38 51.30 9.71
N SER A 21 -23.45 51.22 8.39
CA SER A 21 -24.69 50.91 7.71
C SER A 21 -24.87 49.39 7.54
N THR A 22 -26.04 48.97 7.09
CA THR A 22 -26.27 47.61 6.59
C THR A 22 -25.85 47.53 5.12
N CYS A 23 -24.79 46.76 4.81
CA CYS A 23 -24.42 46.42 3.43
C CYS A 23 -25.22 45.21 2.93
N SER A 24 -25.28 45.01 1.62
CA SER A 24 -25.71 43.76 0.98
C SER A 24 -24.64 42.66 1.14
N ASN A 25 -24.96 41.42 0.71
CA ASN A 25 -23.93 40.39 0.51
C ASN A 25 -22.96 40.82 -0.60
N ILE A 26 -21.74 40.28 -0.60
CA ILE A 26 -20.77 40.55 -1.66
C ILE A 26 -21.23 39.86 -2.95
N ALA A 27 -21.04 40.49 -4.10
CA ALA A 27 -21.37 39.85 -5.37
C ALA A 27 -20.37 38.70 -5.63
N VAL A 28 -20.88 37.57 -6.11
CA VAL A 28 -20.06 36.44 -6.53
C VAL A 28 -20.09 36.40 -8.04
N LYS A 29 -18.92 36.55 -8.66
CA LYS A 29 -18.76 36.39 -10.10
C LYS A 29 -18.46 34.94 -10.44
N THR A 30 -18.93 34.54 -11.62
CA THR A 30 -18.72 33.22 -12.21
C THR A 30 -18.28 33.43 -13.66
N GLY A 31 -17.31 32.65 -14.13
CA GLY A 31 -16.93 32.56 -15.53
C GLY A 31 -16.08 33.69 -16.10
N SER A 32 -15.27 34.43 -15.31
CA SER A 32 -14.33 35.41 -15.86
C SER A 32 -12.93 34.87 -16.16
N GLY A 33 -12.56 33.71 -15.61
CA GLY A 33 -11.21 33.14 -15.74
C GLY A 33 -11.11 31.91 -16.64
N ASN A 34 -9.87 31.52 -16.98
CA ASN A 34 -9.54 30.25 -17.64
C ASN A 34 -9.56 29.04 -16.67
N GLY A 35 -10.35 29.10 -15.58
CA GLY A 35 -10.39 28.10 -14.51
C GLY A 35 -11.79 27.51 -14.32
N VAL A 36 -11.95 26.60 -13.35
CA VAL A 36 -13.25 26.08 -12.93
C VAL A 36 -13.79 26.94 -11.79
N ASP A 37 -15.02 27.43 -11.92
CA ASP A 37 -15.68 28.21 -10.87
C ASP A 37 -15.90 27.36 -9.62
N GLU A 38 -15.41 27.83 -8.48
CA GLU A 38 -15.58 27.20 -7.18
C GLU A 38 -16.67 27.90 -6.36
N PRO A 39 -17.47 27.16 -5.58
CA PRO A 39 -18.57 27.75 -4.83
C PRO A 39 -18.04 28.65 -3.70
N ILE A 40 -18.58 29.87 -3.62
CA ILE A 40 -18.36 30.77 -2.49
C ILE A 40 -19.56 30.70 -1.54
N THR A 41 -19.32 30.26 -0.31
CA THR A 41 -20.32 30.34 0.77
C THR A 41 -20.15 31.64 1.53
N GLN A 42 -21.26 32.35 1.78
CA GLN A 42 -21.24 33.59 2.56
C GLN A 42 -22.05 33.45 3.85
N THR A 43 -21.48 33.94 4.95
CA THR A 43 -22.19 34.16 6.20
C THR A 43 -22.10 35.63 6.59
N SER A 44 -23.02 36.10 7.41
CA SER A 44 -22.94 37.47 7.91
C SER A 44 -23.28 37.57 9.39
N SER A 45 -22.60 38.46 10.08
CA SER A 45 -22.80 38.76 11.49
C SER A 45 -22.80 40.28 11.73
N ILE A 46 -23.26 40.70 12.89
CA ILE A 46 -23.17 42.10 13.34
C ILE A 46 -22.20 42.14 14.52
N GLY A 47 -21.13 42.91 14.38
CA GLY A 47 -20.11 43.06 15.42
C GLY A 47 -20.59 43.92 16.59
N ALA A 48 -19.84 43.92 17.70
CA ALA A 48 -20.14 44.73 18.89
C ALA A 48 -20.13 46.25 18.61
N ASN A 49 -19.46 46.68 17.54
CA ASN A 49 -19.45 48.05 17.03
C ASN A 49 -20.68 48.39 16.16
N GLY A 50 -21.61 47.45 15.99
CA GLY A 50 -22.81 47.61 15.16
C GLY A 50 -22.57 47.43 13.66
N CYS A 51 -21.35 47.12 13.23
CA CYS A 51 -21.02 46.96 11.81
C CYS A 51 -21.34 45.54 11.32
N ARG A 52 -21.92 45.43 10.13
CA ARG A 52 -22.11 44.13 9.47
C ARG A 52 -20.76 43.61 8.97
N THR A 53 -20.44 42.38 9.30
CA THR A 53 -19.33 41.62 8.73
C THR A 53 -19.89 40.56 7.80
N VAL A 54 -19.38 40.47 6.57
CA VAL A 54 -19.63 39.37 5.63
C VAL A 54 -18.38 38.51 5.59
N THR A 55 -18.54 37.22 5.89
CA THR A 55 -17.47 36.23 5.76
C THR A 55 -17.74 35.42 4.50
N ALA A 56 -16.84 35.50 3.52
CA ALA A 56 -16.89 34.70 2.31
C ALA A 56 -15.82 33.61 2.39
N THR A 57 -16.23 32.39 2.09
CA THR A 57 -15.38 31.20 2.11
C THR A 57 -15.44 30.52 0.76
N CYS A 58 -14.28 30.35 0.13
CA CYS A 58 -14.10 29.50 -1.02
C CYS A 58 -13.38 28.22 -0.60
N THR A 59 -13.89 27.08 -1.05
CA THR A 59 -13.30 25.77 -0.80
C THR A 59 -13.11 25.06 -2.14
N ALA A 60 -11.91 24.51 -2.37
CA ALA A 60 -11.65 23.68 -3.53
C ALA A 60 -12.61 22.49 -3.56
N ALA A 61 -13.29 22.26 -4.68
CA ALA A 61 -14.11 21.07 -4.87
C ALA A 61 -13.29 19.77 -4.77
N THR A 62 -12.00 19.83 -5.14
CA THR A 62 -11.07 18.70 -5.09
C THR A 62 -9.90 19.01 -4.14
N PRO A 63 -9.64 18.17 -3.12
CA PRO A 63 -8.48 18.33 -2.25
C PRO A 63 -7.17 18.31 -3.04
N GLY A 64 -6.25 19.23 -2.74
CA GLY A 64 -4.94 19.29 -3.37
C GLY A 64 -4.86 20.18 -4.61
N ILE A 65 -6.00 20.64 -5.16
CA ILE A 65 -6.01 21.64 -6.23
C ILE A 65 -5.91 23.06 -5.63
N GLU A 66 -5.03 23.88 -6.21
CA GLU A 66 -4.91 25.29 -5.83
C GLU A 66 -6.15 26.07 -6.26
N VAL A 67 -6.79 26.72 -5.28
CA VAL A 67 -7.84 27.72 -5.51
C VAL A 67 -7.27 29.12 -5.43
N ASN A 68 -7.72 29.96 -6.35
CA ASN A 68 -7.39 31.38 -6.43
C ASN A 68 -8.65 32.19 -6.15
N TYR A 69 -8.58 33.05 -5.13
CA TYR A 69 -9.64 33.94 -4.69
C TYR A 69 -9.30 35.36 -5.15
N PHE A 70 -10.10 35.89 -6.07
CA PHE A 70 -9.97 37.24 -6.62
C PHE A 70 -10.99 38.16 -5.96
N PHE A 71 -10.60 39.41 -5.75
CA PHE A 71 -11.50 40.45 -5.25
C PHE A 71 -11.30 41.73 -6.06
N SER A 72 -12.41 42.38 -6.40
CA SER A 72 -12.41 43.54 -7.30
C SER A 72 -13.35 44.63 -6.81
N ASN A 73 -13.17 45.83 -7.38
CA ASN A 73 -14.11 46.94 -7.24
C ASN A 73 -14.44 47.50 -8.62
N ASP A 74 -15.71 47.48 -9.01
CA ASP A 74 -16.18 47.88 -10.34
C ASP A 74 -15.41 47.15 -11.48
N GLY A 75 -15.06 45.88 -11.26
CA GLY A 75 -14.31 45.04 -12.20
C GLY A 75 -12.80 45.32 -12.29
N ALA A 76 -12.27 46.27 -11.52
CA ALA A 76 -10.82 46.45 -11.38
C ALA A 76 -10.26 45.45 -10.37
N ASP A 77 -9.29 44.64 -10.79
CA ASP A 77 -8.60 43.68 -9.92
C ASP A 77 -7.84 44.40 -8.80
N LEU A 78 -8.13 44.03 -7.55
CA LEU A 78 -7.48 44.57 -6.36
C LEU A 78 -6.45 43.59 -5.79
N GLY A 79 -6.48 42.32 -6.23
CA GLY A 79 -5.55 41.30 -5.78
C GLY A 79 -6.12 39.88 -5.82
N THR A 80 -5.21 38.95 -5.51
CA THR A 80 -5.47 37.50 -5.50
C THR A 80 -4.89 36.89 -4.23
N ALA A 81 -5.58 35.90 -3.69
CA ALA A 81 -5.06 34.99 -2.67
C ALA A 81 -5.16 33.56 -3.16
N SER A 82 -4.19 32.70 -2.82
CA SER A 82 -4.23 31.28 -3.20
C SER A 82 -4.05 30.34 -2.01
N ALA A 83 -4.66 29.15 -2.09
CA ALA A 83 -4.54 28.06 -1.12
C ALA A 83 -4.91 26.72 -1.75
N THR A 84 -4.48 25.60 -1.17
CA THR A 84 -4.77 24.23 -1.68
C THR A 84 -6.04 23.58 -1.12
N THR A 85 -6.77 24.30 -0.27
CA THR A 85 -7.96 23.76 0.43
C THR A 85 -9.06 24.80 0.57
N THR A 86 -8.87 25.79 1.45
CA THR A 86 -9.91 26.77 1.78
C THR A 86 -9.31 28.17 1.96
N ILE A 87 -9.98 29.15 1.38
CA ILE A 87 -9.71 30.58 1.57
C ILE A 87 -10.92 31.21 2.25
N THR A 88 -10.71 31.95 3.34
CA THR A 88 -11.75 32.72 4.01
C THR A 88 -11.34 34.18 4.10
N ARG A 89 -12.29 35.08 3.84
CA ARG A 89 -12.12 36.53 3.91
C ARG A 89 -13.29 37.17 4.66
N ASN A 90 -12.97 38.22 5.42
CA ASN A 90 -13.92 38.99 6.21
C ASN A 90 -13.98 40.41 5.67
N PHE A 91 -15.17 40.83 5.27
CA PHE A 91 -15.47 42.16 4.77
C PHE A 91 -16.29 42.91 5.81
N VAL A 92 -15.91 44.14 6.14
CA VAL A 92 -16.62 44.98 7.10
C VAL A 92 -17.34 46.09 6.37
N CYS A 93 -18.64 46.24 6.65
CA CYS A 93 -19.44 47.31 6.09
C CYS A 93 -19.05 48.67 6.68
N ASN A 94 -18.72 49.64 5.82
CA ASN A 94 -18.38 51.00 6.25
C ASN A 94 -19.63 51.91 6.35
N ALA A 95 -19.41 53.19 6.66
CA ALA A 95 -20.49 54.18 6.78
C ALA A 95 -21.20 54.48 5.44
N ASN A 96 -20.50 54.30 4.32
CA ASN A 96 -21.00 54.53 2.96
C ASN A 96 -21.81 53.35 2.40
N ARG A 97 -22.01 52.28 3.17
CA ARG A 97 -22.63 51.00 2.71
C ARG A 97 -21.77 50.22 1.73
N GLU A 98 -20.45 50.34 1.84
CA GLU A 98 -19.48 49.60 1.04
C GLU A 98 -18.83 48.51 1.89
N LEU A 99 -18.57 47.35 1.29
CA LEU A 99 -17.83 46.27 1.93
C LEU A 99 -16.34 46.56 1.80
N VAL A 100 -15.63 46.58 2.94
CA VAL A 100 -14.19 46.87 2.99
C VAL A 100 -13.44 45.61 3.41
N LEU A 101 -12.45 45.23 2.60
CA LEU A 101 -11.45 44.22 2.95
C LEU A 101 -10.22 44.93 3.51
N THR A 102 -9.75 44.51 4.69
CA THR A 102 -8.51 44.99 5.28
C THR A 102 -7.50 43.86 5.39
N GLU A 103 -6.40 43.95 4.66
CA GLU A 103 -5.31 42.99 4.68
C GLU A 103 -3.98 43.72 4.86
N ASN A 104 -3.12 43.22 5.76
CA ASN A 104 -1.79 43.79 6.03
C ASN A 104 -1.80 45.31 6.32
N GLY A 105 -2.88 45.79 6.94
CA GLY A 105 -3.06 47.21 7.28
C GLY A 105 -3.52 48.10 6.13
N VAL A 106 -3.76 47.54 4.94
CA VAL A 106 -4.31 48.23 3.78
C VAL A 106 -5.79 47.90 3.66
N SER A 107 -6.63 48.91 3.46
CA SER A 107 -8.07 48.77 3.29
C SER A 107 -8.50 49.15 1.88
N ALA A 108 -9.32 48.30 1.25
CA ALA A 108 -9.92 48.56 -0.05
C ALA A 108 -11.42 48.25 -0.02
N VAL A 109 -12.20 49.03 -0.78
CA VAL A 109 -13.61 48.70 -1.07
C VAL A 109 -13.63 47.53 -2.05
N VAL A 110 -14.48 46.55 -1.81
CA VAL A 110 -14.67 45.38 -2.66
C VAL A 110 -16.17 45.17 -2.89
N ASP A 111 -16.61 45.09 -4.13
CA ASP A 111 -18.00 44.85 -4.48
C ASP A 111 -18.24 43.43 -5.04
N GLU A 112 -17.18 42.80 -5.55
CA GLU A 112 -17.23 41.53 -6.25
C GLU A 112 -16.05 40.62 -5.88
N VAL A 113 -16.34 39.33 -5.73
CA VAL A 113 -15.35 38.27 -5.52
C VAL A 113 -15.57 37.13 -6.50
N GLU A 114 -14.49 36.48 -6.89
CA GLU A 114 -14.49 35.30 -7.74
C GLU A 114 -13.57 34.25 -7.12
N CYS A 115 -13.95 32.98 -7.23
CA CYS A 115 -13.08 31.89 -6.85
C CYS A 115 -12.99 30.88 -7.98
N ILE A 116 -11.76 30.60 -8.41
CA ILE A 116 -11.48 29.63 -9.46
C ILE A 116 -10.38 28.67 -9.02
N SER A 117 -10.48 27.40 -9.37
CA SER A 117 -9.38 26.45 -9.23
C SER A 117 -8.49 26.45 -10.47
N ALA A 118 -7.18 26.39 -10.25
CA ALA A 118 -6.18 26.27 -11.29
C ALA A 118 -6.11 24.81 -11.76
N GLY A 119 -7.01 24.44 -12.67
CA GLY A 119 -6.97 23.16 -13.36
C GLY A 119 -8.33 22.49 -13.47
N THR A 120 -8.55 21.81 -14.60
CA THR A 120 -9.49 20.70 -14.63
C THR A 120 -9.07 19.69 -13.56
N PRO A 121 -10.01 19.13 -12.77
CA PRO A 121 -9.71 18.02 -11.86
C PRO A 121 -8.92 16.97 -12.63
N PRO A 122 -7.89 16.37 -12.03
CA PRO A 122 -7.12 15.36 -12.73
C PRO A 122 -8.11 14.25 -13.10
N VAL A 123 -8.15 13.90 -14.39
CA VAL A 123 -9.20 13.05 -14.98
C VAL A 123 -9.17 11.61 -14.41
N CYS A 124 -8.12 11.30 -13.64
CA CYS A 124 -7.87 10.07 -12.87
C CYS A 124 -8.74 9.82 -11.62
N THR A 125 -9.93 10.41 -11.53
CA THR A 125 -10.84 10.16 -10.39
C THR A 125 -11.85 9.05 -10.67
N THR A 126 -12.03 8.67 -11.95
CA THR A 126 -12.98 7.65 -12.38
C THR A 126 -12.26 6.54 -13.13
N CYS A 127 -12.01 5.42 -12.45
CA CYS A 127 -11.49 4.20 -13.08
C CYS A 127 -12.48 3.04 -13.01
N ALA A 128 -12.45 2.18 -14.01
CA ALA A 128 -13.17 0.90 -14.03
C ALA A 128 -12.78 0.03 -12.83
N ASN A 129 -13.67 -0.87 -12.40
CA ASN A 129 -13.33 -1.81 -11.35
C ASN A 129 -12.35 -2.86 -11.88
N ILE A 130 -11.31 -3.16 -11.11
CA ILE A 130 -10.44 -4.31 -11.38
C ILE A 130 -11.20 -5.60 -11.09
N ALA A 131 -11.28 -6.48 -12.08
CA ALA A 131 -11.86 -7.80 -11.90
C ALA A 131 -10.93 -8.71 -11.07
N VAL A 132 -11.51 -9.51 -10.18
CA VAL A 132 -10.81 -10.62 -9.51
C VAL A 132 -11.16 -11.89 -10.26
N VAL A 133 -10.16 -12.51 -10.87
CA VAL A 133 -10.29 -13.77 -11.59
C VAL A 133 -9.98 -14.92 -10.62
N THR A 134 -10.69 -16.03 -10.79
CA THR A 134 -10.54 -17.26 -10.01
C THR A 134 -10.50 -18.45 -10.95
N GLY A 135 -9.60 -19.40 -10.71
CA GLY A 135 -9.58 -20.71 -11.36
C GLY A 135 -8.95 -20.75 -12.76
N THR A 136 -8.09 -19.79 -13.11
CA THR A 136 -7.30 -19.84 -14.35
C THR A 136 -5.91 -20.45 -14.15
N GLY A 137 -5.38 -20.44 -12.93
CA GLY A 137 -4.15 -21.13 -12.55
C GLY A 137 -4.32 -22.60 -12.12
N SER A 138 -3.19 -23.32 -12.04
CA SER A 138 -3.13 -24.71 -11.55
C SER A 138 -3.03 -24.83 -10.01
N GLY A 139 -3.29 -23.74 -9.29
CA GLY A 139 -3.19 -23.63 -7.83
C GLY A 139 -4.55 -23.45 -7.15
N ASP A 140 -4.54 -23.36 -5.83
CA ASP A 140 -5.73 -22.98 -5.06
C ASP A 140 -5.92 -21.46 -5.18
N ASP A 141 -7.15 -20.99 -5.41
CA ASP A 141 -7.47 -19.56 -5.43
C ASP A 141 -7.36 -18.97 -4.01
N GLU A 142 -6.58 -17.91 -3.86
CA GLU A 142 -6.46 -17.17 -2.62
C GLU A 142 -7.27 -15.86 -2.65
N PRO A 143 -7.81 -15.41 -1.51
CA PRO A 143 -8.61 -14.20 -1.45
C PRO A 143 -7.76 -12.96 -1.77
N ILE A 144 -8.27 -12.14 -2.67
CA ILE A 144 -7.70 -10.83 -2.99
C ILE A 144 -8.42 -9.73 -2.19
N ILE A 145 -7.63 -8.89 -1.52
CA ILE A 145 -8.13 -7.71 -0.82
C ILE A 145 -7.85 -6.49 -1.68
N GLN A 146 -8.91 -5.74 -2.01
CA GLN A 146 -8.84 -4.46 -2.73
C GLN A 146 -9.12 -3.31 -1.75
N THR A 147 -8.16 -2.40 -1.59
CA THR A 147 -8.22 -1.24 -0.69
C THR A 147 -8.17 0.05 -1.50
N PRO A 148 -9.30 0.78 -1.64
CA PRO A 148 -9.33 2.06 -2.35
C PRO A 148 -8.54 3.15 -1.63
N GLY A 149 -7.95 4.07 -2.38
CA GLY A 149 -7.22 5.22 -1.86
C GLY A 149 -7.19 6.42 -2.81
N THR A 150 -6.36 7.41 -2.47
CA THR A 150 -6.08 8.59 -3.28
C THR A 150 -4.62 8.98 -3.13
N ASP A 151 -3.94 9.30 -4.24
CA ASP A 151 -2.54 9.74 -4.20
C ASP A 151 -2.40 11.24 -3.83
N ALA A 152 -1.16 11.73 -3.80
CA ALA A 152 -0.87 13.12 -3.46
C ALA A 152 -1.43 14.15 -4.47
N ASN A 153 -1.74 13.71 -5.70
CA ASN A 153 -2.28 14.56 -6.76
C ASN A 153 -3.82 14.51 -6.81
N GLY A 154 -4.46 13.72 -5.95
CA GLY A 154 -5.91 13.53 -5.96
C GLY A 154 -6.40 12.43 -6.91
N CYS A 155 -5.49 11.63 -7.51
CA CYS A 155 -5.87 10.51 -8.35
C CYS A 155 -6.34 9.31 -7.52
N LYS A 156 -7.37 8.60 -8.00
CA LYS A 156 -7.87 7.39 -7.37
C LYS A 156 -6.78 6.31 -7.40
N THR A 157 -6.55 5.64 -6.28
CA THR A 157 -5.66 4.49 -6.21
C THR A 157 -6.41 3.25 -5.76
N LEU A 158 -5.86 2.08 -6.06
CA LEU A 158 -6.36 0.79 -5.60
C LEU A 158 -5.16 -0.06 -5.16
N THR A 159 -5.02 -0.27 -3.86
CA THR A 159 -4.04 -1.23 -3.35
C THR A 159 -4.66 -2.61 -3.35
N ILE A 160 -4.03 -3.54 -4.05
CA ILE A 160 -4.46 -4.91 -4.13
C ILE A 160 -3.43 -5.79 -3.43
N SER A 161 -3.90 -6.67 -2.55
CA SER A 161 -3.03 -7.57 -1.79
C SER A 161 -3.58 -8.99 -1.73
N CYS A 162 -2.66 -9.95 -1.70
CA CYS A 162 -2.95 -11.36 -1.49
C CYS A 162 -1.98 -11.95 -0.47
N THR A 163 -2.50 -12.80 0.41
CA THR A 163 -1.76 -13.40 1.53
C THR A 163 -2.12 -14.87 1.62
N THR A 164 -1.13 -15.78 1.65
CA THR A 164 -1.37 -17.18 1.95
C THR A 164 -1.46 -17.36 3.46
N PRO A 165 -2.48 -18.04 3.98
CA PRO A 165 -2.55 -18.40 5.39
C PRO A 165 -1.65 -19.60 5.75
N LYS A 166 -1.06 -20.29 4.76
CA LYS A 166 -0.35 -21.56 4.95
C LYS A 166 1.16 -21.37 4.86
N VAL A 167 1.85 -21.82 5.92
CA VAL A 167 3.33 -21.76 5.99
C VAL A 167 3.93 -22.72 4.96
N GLY A 168 4.85 -22.22 4.14
CA GLY A 168 5.56 -23.02 3.13
C GLY A 168 4.93 -23.03 1.74
N GLU A 169 3.75 -22.44 1.56
CA GLU A 169 3.18 -22.24 0.22
C GLU A 169 3.79 -21.01 -0.47
N THR A 170 3.88 -21.09 -1.79
CA THR A 170 4.25 -19.93 -2.62
C THR A 170 2.99 -19.36 -3.24
N ILE A 171 2.75 -18.07 -2.98
CA ILE A 171 1.73 -17.28 -3.66
C ILE A 171 2.28 -16.87 -5.01
N THR A 172 1.49 -17.03 -6.06
CA THR A 172 1.71 -16.42 -7.37
C THR A 172 0.61 -15.42 -7.63
N TYR A 173 1.00 -14.17 -7.88
CA TYR A 173 0.10 -13.09 -8.22
C TYR A 173 0.24 -12.74 -9.69
N LEU A 174 -0.88 -12.71 -10.41
CA LEU A 174 -0.93 -12.38 -11.83
C LEU A 174 -1.70 -11.08 -12.04
N PHE A 175 -1.13 -10.20 -12.86
CA PHE A 175 -1.80 -9.02 -13.38
C PHE A 175 -2.10 -9.25 -14.85
N THR A 176 -3.31 -8.93 -15.30
CA THR A 176 -3.64 -9.03 -16.72
C THR A 176 -4.11 -7.72 -17.31
N ASN A 177 -4.01 -7.64 -18.63
CA ASN A 177 -4.74 -6.68 -19.45
C ASN A 177 -5.33 -7.40 -20.67
N ASP A 178 -6.64 -7.33 -20.86
CA ASP A 178 -7.37 -8.04 -21.91
C ASP A 178 -7.08 -9.54 -21.92
N GLY A 179 -6.88 -10.13 -20.73
CA GLY A 179 -6.53 -11.53 -20.54
C GLY A 179 -5.08 -11.90 -20.88
N ASN A 180 -4.22 -10.94 -21.23
CA ASN A 180 -2.78 -11.18 -21.38
C ASN A 180 -2.07 -10.97 -20.06
N ASP A 181 -1.21 -11.92 -19.68
CA ASP A 181 -0.35 -11.82 -18.51
C ASP A 181 0.68 -10.69 -18.68
N LEU A 182 0.73 -9.80 -17.69
CA LEU A 182 1.65 -8.66 -17.62
C LEU A 182 2.89 -8.99 -16.79
N GLY A 183 2.90 -10.14 -16.13
CA GLY A 183 3.97 -10.60 -15.26
C GLY A 183 3.42 -11.29 -14.02
N THR A 184 4.23 -12.24 -13.52
CA THR A 184 3.94 -12.99 -12.31
C THR A 184 4.86 -12.56 -11.18
N LEU A 185 4.31 -12.31 -10.00
CA LEU A 185 5.08 -12.12 -8.77
C LEU A 185 4.89 -13.31 -7.85
N THR A 186 5.98 -13.78 -7.25
CA THR A 186 5.93 -14.89 -6.29
C THR A 186 6.49 -14.50 -4.92
N ASP A 187 5.79 -14.85 -3.85
CA ASP A 187 6.20 -14.62 -2.46
C ASP A 187 5.67 -15.75 -1.57
N THR A 188 6.27 -15.97 -0.40
CA THR A 188 5.83 -16.98 0.58
C THR A 188 4.94 -16.40 1.68
N THR A 189 4.66 -15.10 1.64
CA THR A 189 3.91 -14.41 2.72
C THR A 189 2.78 -13.53 2.20
N THR A 190 3.07 -12.40 1.57
CA THR A 190 2.07 -11.44 1.11
C THR A 190 2.62 -10.64 -0.05
N ILE A 191 1.85 -10.57 -1.13
CA ILE A 191 2.10 -9.67 -2.25
C ILE A 191 1.12 -8.51 -2.14
N SER A 192 1.62 -7.28 -2.23
CA SER A 192 0.80 -6.06 -2.26
C SER A 192 1.33 -5.09 -3.31
N ARG A 193 0.41 -4.52 -4.11
CA ARG A 193 0.70 -3.53 -5.15
C ARG A 193 -0.36 -2.44 -5.16
N THR A 194 0.05 -1.23 -5.50
CA THR A 194 -0.87 -0.09 -5.62
C THR A 194 -0.96 0.31 -7.09
N LEU A 195 -2.18 0.31 -7.60
CA LEU A 195 -2.52 0.79 -8.93
C LEU A 195 -2.96 2.25 -8.83
N THR A 196 -2.59 3.06 -9.82
CA THR A 196 -3.00 4.46 -9.92
C THR A 196 -3.87 4.64 -11.15
N CYS A 197 -5.02 5.29 -10.97
CA CYS A 197 -5.93 5.61 -12.05
C CYS A 197 -5.31 6.66 -12.99
N ASP A 198 -5.51 6.52 -14.29
CA ASP A 198 -5.07 7.48 -15.29
C ASP A 198 -6.22 8.33 -15.85
N GLU A 199 -5.92 9.24 -16.77
CA GLU A 199 -6.92 10.12 -17.38
C GLU A 199 -7.92 9.41 -18.32
N ASN A 200 -7.62 8.18 -18.75
CA ASN A 200 -8.49 7.39 -19.61
C ASN A 200 -9.45 6.50 -18.79
N GLY A 201 -9.25 6.43 -17.48
CA GLY A 201 -10.03 5.60 -16.57
C GLY A 201 -9.48 4.17 -16.43
N ASP A 202 -8.21 3.98 -16.78
CA ASP A 202 -7.49 2.72 -16.64
C ASP A 202 -6.63 2.74 -15.36
N TYR A 203 -6.56 1.59 -14.68
CA TYR A 203 -5.66 1.42 -13.56
C TYR A 203 -4.28 1.01 -14.06
N LEU A 204 -3.26 1.78 -13.67
CA LEU A 204 -1.87 1.53 -14.07
C LEU A 204 -1.07 0.93 -12.91
N LEU A 205 -0.33 -0.14 -13.20
CA LEU A 205 0.74 -0.67 -12.36
C LEU A 205 2.08 -0.10 -12.84
N THR A 206 2.83 0.52 -11.95
CA THR A 206 4.20 0.98 -12.25
C THR A 206 5.21 0.14 -11.48
N GLU A 207 6.07 -0.57 -12.20
CA GLU A 207 7.20 -1.32 -11.65
C GLU A 207 8.50 -0.83 -12.30
N GLY A 208 9.35 -0.17 -11.49
CA GLY A 208 10.57 0.44 -12.00
C GLY A 208 10.27 1.55 -13.00
N THR A 209 10.65 1.35 -14.27
CA THR A 209 10.40 2.29 -15.38
C THR A 209 9.18 1.91 -16.23
N ASP A 210 8.62 0.72 -16.00
CA ASP A 210 7.54 0.20 -16.81
C ASP A 210 6.20 0.55 -16.18
N THR A 211 5.26 0.97 -17.01
CA THR A 211 3.89 1.28 -16.61
C THR A 211 2.94 0.51 -17.51
N LEU A 212 2.09 -0.30 -16.90
CA LEU A 212 1.19 -1.24 -17.59
C LEU A 212 -0.24 -1.00 -17.11
N ALA A 213 -1.18 -0.94 -18.05
CA ALA A 213 -2.61 -0.94 -17.72
C ALA A 213 -3.02 -2.32 -17.22
N VAL A 214 -3.86 -2.38 -16.19
CA VAL A 214 -4.35 -3.60 -15.54
C VAL A 214 -5.88 -3.56 -15.54
N ASP A 215 -6.51 -4.64 -15.97
CA ASP A 215 -7.97 -4.79 -15.95
C ASP A 215 -8.45 -5.88 -14.97
N SER A 216 -7.59 -6.85 -14.68
CA SER A 216 -7.90 -7.96 -13.81
C SER A 216 -6.66 -8.47 -13.07
N VAL A 217 -6.92 -9.17 -11.97
CA VAL A 217 -5.91 -9.79 -11.12
C VAL A 217 -6.35 -11.18 -10.71
N GLU A 218 -5.37 -12.07 -10.57
CA GLU A 218 -5.56 -13.41 -10.02
C GLU A 218 -4.50 -13.65 -8.94
N CYS A 219 -4.89 -14.40 -7.91
CA CYS A 219 -3.96 -14.88 -6.90
C CYS A 219 -4.17 -16.36 -6.66
N ILE A 220 -3.11 -17.12 -6.87
CA ILE A 220 -3.11 -18.58 -6.67
C ILE A 220 -1.98 -18.97 -5.73
N THR A 221 -2.17 -20.04 -4.96
CA THR A 221 -1.09 -20.70 -4.22
C THR A 221 -0.70 -21.99 -4.93
N ALA A 222 0.61 -22.20 -5.08
CA ALA A 222 1.12 -23.52 -5.37
C ALA A 222 1.00 -24.35 -4.09
N THR A 223 0.32 -25.50 -4.17
CA THR A 223 0.20 -26.43 -3.04
C THR A 223 1.60 -26.78 -2.55
N ALA A 224 1.89 -26.49 -1.29
CA ALA A 224 3.12 -26.94 -0.68
C ALA A 224 3.20 -28.47 -0.80
N PRO A 225 4.39 -29.06 -1.02
CA PRO A 225 4.53 -30.51 -0.97
C PRO A 225 3.98 -31.00 0.37
N VAL A 226 3.01 -31.92 0.32
CA VAL A 226 2.40 -32.49 1.51
C VAL A 226 3.44 -33.38 2.17
N CYS A 227 4.16 -32.88 3.17
CA CYS A 227 5.16 -33.69 3.84
C CYS A 227 4.46 -34.68 4.80
N THR A 228 4.42 -35.96 4.46
CA THR A 228 3.80 -37.00 5.30
C THR A 228 4.77 -37.41 6.43
N THR A 229 4.32 -38.23 7.38
CA THR A 229 5.23 -38.85 8.35
C THR A 229 5.97 -40.01 7.68
N CYS A 230 7.26 -39.84 7.39
CA CYS A 230 8.10 -40.93 6.91
C CYS A 230 8.37 -42.00 7.98
N ALA A 231 8.48 -43.25 7.52
CA ALA A 231 8.98 -44.37 8.33
C ALA A 231 10.47 -44.15 8.68
N ASN A 232 10.98 -44.83 9.70
CA ASN A 232 12.41 -44.78 10.01
C ASN A 232 13.23 -45.49 8.91
N ILE A 233 14.33 -44.89 8.47
CA ILE A 233 15.32 -45.57 7.62
C ILE A 233 15.98 -46.70 8.42
N ALA A 234 16.00 -47.91 7.86
CA ALA A 234 16.71 -49.03 8.45
C ALA A 234 18.23 -48.86 8.26
N VAL A 235 18.99 -49.05 9.34
CA VAL A 235 20.45 -49.19 9.28
C VAL A 235 20.76 -50.69 9.21
N VAL A 236 21.31 -51.12 8.08
CA VAL A 236 21.70 -52.52 7.86
C VAL A 236 23.16 -52.68 8.32
N THR A 237 23.44 -53.82 8.96
CA THR A 237 24.78 -54.20 9.43
C THR A 237 25.04 -55.67 9.10
N GLY A 238 26.25 -56.01 8.71
CA GLY A 238 26.72 -57.39 8.57
C GLY A 238 26.29 -58.09 7.27
N THR A 239 25.94 -57.33 6.23
CA THR A 239 25.59 -57.88 4.92
C THR A 239 26.73 -57.80 3.90
N GLY A 240 27.69 -56.91 4.10
CA GLY A 240 28.90 -56.76 3.26
C GLY A 240 30.08 -57.67 3.63
N SER A 241 31.10 -57.71 2.76
CA SER A 241 32.39 -58.38 2.99
C SER A 241 33.42 -57.51 3.74
N GLY A 242 32.97 -56.43 4.39
CA GLY A 242 33.79 -55.44 5.07
C GLY A 242 33.41 -55.29 6.55
N ASP A 243 34.14 -54.45 7.28
CA ASP A 243 33.81 -54.10 8.66
C ASP A 243 32.69 -53.04 8.66
N ASP A 244 31.63 -53.26 9.44
CA ASP A 244 30.55 -52.28 9.60
C ASP A 244 31.06 -51.02 10.30
N GLU A 245 30.78 -49.85 9.72
CA GLU A 245 31.03 -48.55 10.34
C GLU A 245 29.72 -47.97 10.90
N PRO A 246 29.79 -47.20 12.00
CA PRO A 246 28.61 -46.65 12.63
C PRO A 246 27.94 -45.60 11.73
N ILE A 247 26.61 -45.68 11.64
CA ILE A 247 25.77 -44.70 10.97
C ILE A 247 25.15 -43.76 11.99
N ILE A 248 25.31 -42.45 11.78
CA ILE A 248 24.64 -41.41 12.56
C ILE A 248 23.47 -40.88 11.73
N GLN A 249 22.26 -40.97 12.27
CA GLN A 249 21.06 -40.39 11.69
C GLN A 249 20.69 -39.11 12.46
N THR A 250 20.66 -37.97 11.78
CA THR A 250 20.34 -36.66 12.38
C THR A 250 19.04 -36.13 11.77
N PRO A 251 17.92 -36.13 12.52
CA PRO A 251 16.67 -35.57 12.06
C PRO A 251 16.76 -34.04 11.86
N GLY A 252 16.03 -33.53 10.87
CA GLY A 252 15.91 -32.10 10.59
C GLY A 252 14.62 -31.75 9.87
N THR A 253 14.55 -30.52 9.39
CA THR A 253 13.48 -30.01 8.51
C THR A 253 14.08 -29.16 7.40
N ASP A 254 13.52 -29.22 6.20
CA ASP A 254 13.93 -28.36 5.09
C ASP A 254 13.18 -27.01 5.08
N ALA A 255 13.40 -26.21 4.02
CA ALA A 255 12.74 -24.91 3.84
C ALA A 255 11.22 -25.01 3.63
N ASN A 256 10.72 -26.18 3.22
CA ASN A 256 9.30 -26.47 3.06
C ASN A 256 8.71 -27.12 4.32
N ASN A 257 9.49 -27.17 5.41
CA ASN A 257 9.14 -27.83 6.66
C ASN A 257 8.90 -29.35 6.51
N CYS A 258 9.41 -29.97 5.44
CA CYS A 258 9.44 -31.42 5.29
C CYS A 258 10.51 -32.02 6.20
N LYS A 259 10.20 -33.18 6.80
CA LYS A 259 11.18 -33.91 7.61
C LYS A 259 12.37 -34.30 6.73
N THR A 260 13.56 -34.01 7.23
CA THR A 260 14.80 -34.48 6.62
C THR A 260 15.51 -35.42 7.58
N LEU A 261 16.32 -36.32 7.01
CA LEU A 261 17.18 -37.21 7.76
C LEU A 261 18.58 -37.15 7.15
N THR A 262 19.52 -36.55 7.88
CA THR A 262 20.92 -36.56 7.47
C THR A 262 21.58 -37.83 7.99
N ILE A 263 21.99 -38.67 7.05
CA ILE A 263 22.76 -39.88 7.29
C ILE A 263 24.24 -39.53 7.17
N SER A 264 25.04 -39.90 8.17
CA SER A 264 26.49 -39.71 8.14
C SER A 264 27.20 -41.00 8.53
N CYS A 265 28.24 -41.33 7.80
CA CYS A 265 29.13 -42.44 8.08
C CYS A 265 30.57 -41.94 8.07
N THR A 266 31.33 -42.31 9.09
CA THR A 266 32.72 -41.88 9.26
C THR A 266 33.56 -43.07 9.66
N THR A 267 34.68 -43.29 8.97
CA THR A 267 35.68 -44.26 9.43
C THR A 267 36.75 -43.58 10.27
N THR A 268 37.25 -44.29 11.29
CA THR A 268 38.37 -43.84 12.14
C THR A 268 39.69 -44.47 11.71
N LYS A 269 39.67 -45.40 10.75
CA LYS A 269 40.83 -46.16 10.33
C LYS A 269 41.55 -45.42 9.20
N VAL A 270 42.78 -44.99 9.50
CA VAL A 270 43.57 -44.18 8.57
C VAL A 270 43.94 -45.00 7.33
N GLY A 271 43.50 -44.53 6.15
CA GLY A 271 43.83 -45.13 4.86
C GLY A 271 42.82 -46.16 4.35
N GLU A 272 41.76 -46.46 5.11
CA GLU A 272 40.64 -47.27 4.62
C GLU A 272 39.64 -46.42 3.84
N THR A 273 38.95 -47.08 2.90
CA THR A 273 37.85 -46.45 2.15
C THR A 273 36.54 -46.85 2.78
N ILE A 274 35.73 -45.87 3.17
CA ILE A 274 34.35 -46.09 3.59
C ILE A 274 33.44 -46.11 2.37
N THR A 275 32.52 -47.07 2.33
CA THR A 275 31.50 -47.21 1.30
C THR A 275 30.12 -47.04 1.95
N TYR A 276 29.35 -46.07 1.49
CA TYR A 276 27.95 -45.84 1.84
C TYR A 276 27.06 -46.47 0.77
N LEU A 277 26.25 -47.43 1.18
CA LEU A 277 25.28 -48.15 0.34
C LEU A 277 23.87 -47.68 0.70
N PHE A 278 23.02 -47.52 -0.30
CA PHE A 278 21.63 -47.15 -0.12
C PHE A 278 20.76 -48.08 -0.97
N THR A 279 19.71 -48.62 -0.36
CA THR A 279 18.83 -49.61 -1.00
C THR A 279 17.37 -49.24 -0.86
N ASN A 280 16.53 -49.87 -1.67
CA ASN A 280 15.09 -49.81 -1.55
C ASN A 280 14.50 -51.21 -1.77
N ASP A 281 13.73 -51.71 -0.80
CA ASP A 281 13.24 -53.08 -0.76
C ASP A 281 14.35 -54.13 -0.93
N GLY A 282 15.55 -53.82 -0.41
CA GLY A 282 16.75 -54.64 -0.51
C GLY A 282 17.41 -54.67 -1.90
N ALA A 283 16.93 -53.88 -2.87
CA ALA A 283 17.60 -53.68 -4.15
C ALA A 283 18.66 -52.58 -4.03
N ASP A 284 19.90 -52.90 -4.40
CA ASP A 284 21.00 -51.93 -4.45
C ASP A 284 20.70 -50.82 -5.46
N LEU A 285 20.69 -49.57 -4.98
CA LEU A 285 20.46 -48.38 -5.78
C LEU A 285 21.77 -47.68 -6.16
N GLY A 286 22.87 -48.05 -5.51
CA GLY A 286 24.18 -47.47 -5.72
C GLY A 286 24.99 -47.32 -4.44
N SER A 287 26.19 -46.80 -4.63
CA SER A 287 27.13 -46.57 -3.54
C SER A 287 27.95 -45.30 -3.74
N LEU A 288 28.45 -44.79 -2.62
CA LEU A 288 29.39 -43.68 -2.57
C LEU A 288 30.61 -44.12 -1.75
N THR A 289 31.79 -43.65 -2.12
CA THR A 289 33.03 -43.96 -1.41
C THR A 289 33.78 -42.70 -1.01
N ASP A 290 34.33 -42.67 0.19
CA ASP A 290 35.22 -41.62 0.70
C ASP A 290 36.32 -42.26 1.56
N THR A 291 37.33 -41.49 1.95
CA THR A 291 38.40 -41.92 2.89
C THR A 291 38.18 -41.39 4.31
N THR A 292 37.13 -40.59 4.52
CA THR A 292 36.87 -39.94 5.82
C THR A 292 35.41 -40.07 6.23
N THR A 293 34.55 -39.23 5.67
CA THR A 293 33.14 -39.12 6.03
C THR A 293 32.28 -38.98 4.79
N ILE A 294 31.21 -39.75 4.71
CA ILE A 294 30.11 -39.55 3.76
C ILE A 294 28.93 -39.02 4.55
N SER A 295 28.34 -37.91 4.08
CA SER A 295 27.10 -37.38 4.64
C SER A 295 26.11 -37.05 3.53
N ARG A 296 24.85 -37.47 3.72
CA ARG A 296 23.74 -37.25 2.78
C ARG A 296 22.47 -36.90 3.52
N THR A 297 21.69 -35.99 2.95
CA THR A 297 20.39 -35.60 3.47
C THR A 297 19.31 -36.24 2.62
N LEU A 298 18.44 -37.00 3.27
CA LEU A 298 17.23 -37.55 2.70
C LEU A 298 16.06 -36.61 3.01
N THR A 299 15.16 -36.42 2.06
CA THR A 299 13.95 -35.61 2.25
C THR A 299 12.72 -36.50 2.18
N CYS A 300 11.84 -36.36 3.17
CA CYS A 300 10.57 -37.09 3.22
C CYS A 300 9.59 -36.56 2.17
N ASP A 301 8.96 -37.43 1.39
CA ASP A 301 7.98 -37.08 0.37
C ASP A 301 6.52 -37.22 0.84
N GLU A 302 5.58 -37.03 -0.10
CA GLU A 302 4.15 -37.16 0.15
C GLU A 302 3.67 -38.59 0.38
N ASN A 303 4.40 -39.58 -0.15
CA ASN A 303 4.09 -41.00 0.02
C ASN A 303 4.60 -41.56 1.35
N GLY A 304 5.44 -40.79 2.06
CA GLY A 304 6.07 -41.22 3.30
C GLY A 304 7.40 -41.94 3.07
N ASP A 305 7.99 -41.78 1.89
CA ASP A 305 9.29 -42.32 1.51
C ASP A 305 10.39 -41.28 1.69
N TYR A 306 11.58 -41.73 2.09
CA TYR A 306 12.76 -40.87 2.13
C TYR A 306 13.45 -40.87 0.78
N LEU A 307 13.62 -39.69 0.19
CA LEU A 307 14.23 -39.50 -1.11
C LEU A 307 15.69 -39.04 -0.97
N LEU A 308 16.60 -39.75 -1.64
CA LEU A 308 17.97 -39.31 -1.88
C LEU A 308 18.05 -38.65 -3.26
N THR A 309 18.50 -37.40 -3.32
CA THR A 309 18.73 -36.69 -4.59
C THR A 309 20.22 -36.56 -4.88
N GLU A 310 20.68 -37.18 -5.96
CA GLU A 310 22.06 -37.12 -6.46
C GLU A 310 22.04 -36.50 -7.87
N GLY A 311 22.46 -35.24 -7.97
CA GLY A 311 22.37 -34.47 -9.20
C GLY A 311 20.91 -34.28 -9.65
N THR A 312 20.55 -34.83 -10.81
CA THR A 312 19.18 -34.78 -11.38
C THR A 312 18.35 -36.02 -11.08
N THR A 313 18.91 -36.99 -10.35
CA THR A 313 18.24 -38.26 -10.06
C THR A 313 17.75 -38.26 -8.63
N THR A 314 16.49 -38.64 -8.42
CA THR A 314 15.88 -38.79 -7.10
C THR A 314 15.44 -40.24 -6.94
N LEU A 315 15.82 -40.85 -5.82
CA LEU A 315 15.61 -42.27 -5.52
C LEU A 315 14.95 -42.40 -4.15
N ALA A 316 13.91 -43.23 -4.04
CA ALA A 316 13.39 -43.64 -2.74
C ALA A 316 14.38 -44.59 -2.08
N VAL A 317 14.67 -44.37 -0.79
CA VAL A 317 15.61 -45.15 0.03
C VAL A 317 14.89 -45.58 1.29
N ASP A 318 14.93 -46.87 1.61
CA ASP A 318 14.34 -47.41 2.84
C ASP A 318 15.41 -47.86 3.85
N SER A 319 16.65 -48.05 3.37
CA SER A 319 17.72 -48.62 4.15
C SER A 319 19.10 -48.21 3.64
N VAL A 320 20.04 -48.17 4.58
CA VAL A 320 21.42 -47.73 4.35
C VAL A 320 22.40 -48.63 5.08
N GLU A 321 23.58 -48.83 4.51
CA GLU A 321 24.68 -49.60 5.10
C GLU A 321 26.00 -48.82 4.92
N CYS A 322 26.90 -48.95 5.89
CA CYS A 322 28.24 -48.36 5.83
C CYS A 322 29.29 -49.39 6.20
N ILE A 323 30.23 -49.61 5.28
CA ILE A 323 31.30 -50.60 5.42
C ILE A 323 32.65 -50.00 5.07
N THR A 324 33.74 -50.51 5.65
CA THR A 324 35.09 -50.29 5.14
C THR A 324 35.67 -51.54 4.50
N ALA A 325 36.54 -51.33 3.51
CA ALA A 325 37.30 -52.36 2.81
C ALA A 325 38.77 -52.40 3.25
#